data_AF-A0A482T830-F1
#
_entry.id   AF-A0A482T830-F1
#
_cell.length_a   1.000
_cell.length_b   1.000
_cell.length_c   1.000
_cell.angle_alpha   90.00
_cell.angle_beta   90.00
_cell.angle_gamma   90.00
#
_symmetry.space_group_name_H-M   'P 1'
#
loop_
_entity.id
_entity.type
_entity.pdbx_description
1 polymer ?
#
loop_
_entity_poly.entity_id
_entity_poly.type
_entity_poly.pdbx_seq_one_letter_code
_entity_poly.pdbx_strand_id
1 'polypeptide(L)'
;MTSQCRVWSLSTETRELADDIRPYNVMGGRGSPDDVTPHSLRHSVVYRMMTYEDKHIYDMKKRLRHVPLQTTDQIYSHFDRV
;
A
#
# COMPACT_ATOMS: atom_id res chain seq x y z
N MET A 1 22.25 11.39 23.25
CA MET A 1 20.84 11.02 23.58
C MET A 1 20.06 10.93 22.28
N THR A 2 20.18 9.81 21.57
CA THR A 2 19.39 9.51 20.37
C THR A 2 18.12 8.79 20.83
N SER A 3 16.99 9.49 20.78
CA SER A 3 15.66 8.91 20.97
C SER A 3 15.42 7.87 19.89
N GLN A 4 15.70 6.61 20.21
CA GLN A 4 15.28 5.48 19.39
C GLN A 4 13.77 5.35 19.56
N CYS A 5 13.05 5.77 18.53
CA CYS A 5 11.61 5.65 18.43
C CYS A 5 11.26 4.15 18.60
N ARG A 6 10.63 3.80 19.73
CA ARG A 6 10.31 2.44 20.12
C ARG A 6 9.11 1.97 19.30
N VAL A 7 9.37 1.63 18.05
CA VAL A 7 8.35 1.20 17.10
C VAL A 7 8.32 -0.33 17.06
N TRP A 8 7.32 -0.90 17.76
CA TRP A 8 6.68 -2.20 17.50
C TRP A 8 7.47 -3.47 17.89
N SER A 9 7.31 -3.89 19.14
CA SER A 9 7.45 -5.31 19.53
C SER A 9 6.24 -6.07 18.98
N LEU A 10 6.29 -6.47 17.72
CA LEU A 10 5.36 -7.47 17.18
C LEU A 10 5.54 -8.79 17.97
N SER A 11 4.45 -9.53 18.20
CA SER A 11 4.58 -10.89 18.72
C SER A 11 5.39 -11.75 17.73
N THR A 12 6.08 -12.79 18.22
CA THR A 12 6.86 -13.71 17.38
C THR A 12 6.04 -14.25 16.20
N GLU A 13 4.78 -14.61 16.44
CA GLU A 13 3.85 -15.08 15.42
C GLU A 13 3.57 -14.03 14.32
N THR A 14 3.40 -12.75 14.70
CA THR A 14 3.16 -11.69 13.72
C THR A 14 4.40 -11.42 12.88
N ARG A 15 5.59 -11.58 13.46
CA ARG A 15 6.86 -11.46 12.76
C ARG A 15 7.07 -12.59 11.76
N GLU A 16 6.80 -13.84 12.14
CA GLU A 16 6.88 -14.99 11.24
C GLU A 16 5.92 -14.86 10.04
N LEU A 17 4.69 -14.39 10.29
CA LEU A 17 3.73 -14.09 9.21
C LEU A 17 4.21 -12.94 8.31
N ALA A 18 4.82 -11.91 8.87
CA ALA A 18 5.37 -10.80 8.10
C ALA A 18 6.54 -11.26 7.21
N ASP A 19 7.39 -12.17 7.71
CA ASP A 19 8.54 -12.71 6.99
C ASP A 19 8.15 -13.57 5.77
N ASP A 20 6.90 -14.07 5.70
CA ASP A 20 6.37 -14.79 4.54
C ASP A 20 5.75 -13.87 3.47
N ILE A 21 5.63 -12.56 3.75
CA ILE A 21 5.07 -11.62 2.78
C ILE A 21 6.01 -11.48 1.58
N ARG A 22 5.47 -11.71 0.39
CA ARG A 22 6.18 -11.55 -0.88
C ARG A 22 5.40 -10.58 -1.75
N PRO A 23 5.61 -9.25 -1.66
CA PRO A 23 4.88 -8.28 -2.48
C PRO A 23 5.25 -8.43 -3.97
N TYR A 24 4.37 -8.03 -4.88
CA TYR A 24 4.75 -7.87 -6.28
C TYR A 24 5.56 -6.60 -6.45
N ASN A 25 6.67 -6.70 -7.20
CA ASN A 25 7.49 -5.54 -7.54
C ASN A 25 7.11 -4.98 -8.92
N VAL A 26 7.54 -3.75 -9.19
CA VAL A 26 7.23 -3.04 -10.44
C VAL A 26 7.86 -3.67 -11.69
N MET A 27 8.79 -4.61 -11.51
CA MET A 27 9.46 -5.34 -12.58
C MET A 27 8.80 -6.71 -12.85
N GLY A 28 7.63 -6.98 -12.26
CA GLY A 28 6.88 -8.22 -12.47
C GLY A 28 7.35 -9.42 -11.62
N GLY A 29 8.26 -9.21 -10.68
CA GLY A 29 8.76 -10.23 -9.76
C GLY A 29 8.14 -10.16 -8.36
N ARG A 30 8.65 -11.00 -7.45
CA ARG A 30 8.31 -10.95 -6.01
C ARG A 30 9.43 -10.29 -5.22
N GLY A 31 9.08 -9.41 -4.28
CA GLY A 31 9.99 -8.71 -3.38
C GLY A 31 10.07 -9.33 -1.98
N SER A 32 10.78 -8.63 -1.10
CA SER A 32 10.91 -8.88 0.34
C SER A 32 9.82 -8.14 1.12
N PRO A 33 9.47 -8.56 2.35
CA PRO A 33 8.65 -7.76 3.26
C PRO A 33 9.18 -6.33 3.46
N ASP A 34 10.50 -6.15 3.40
CA ASP A 34 11.16 -4.84 3.54
C ASP A 34 10.86 -3.87 2.39
N ASP A 35 10.40 -4.37 1.24
CA ASP A 35 9.98 -3.55 0.11
C ASP A 35 8.59 -2.91 0.33
N VAL A 36 7.90 -3.31 1.41
CA VAL A 36 6.60 -2.75 1.79
C VAL A 36 6.81 -1.42 2.50
N THR A 37 6.47 -0.34 1.80
CA THR A 37 6.46 1.00 2.38
C THR A 37 5.05 1.40 2.83
N PRO A 38 4.89 2.44 3.68
CA PRO A 38 3.58 3.02 3.96
C PRO A 38 2.83 3.46 2.69
N HIS A 39 3.58 3.83 1.64
CA HIS A 39 3.00 4.15 0.34
C HIS A 39 2.44 2.90 -0.35
N SER A 40 3.18 1.78 -0.33
CA SER A 40 2.73 0.49 -0.86
C SER A 40 1.43 0.01 -0.20
N LEU A 41 1.30 0.19 1.12
CA LEU A 41 0.07 -0.13 1.86
C LEU A 41 -1.11 0.80 1.50
N ARG A 42 -0.83 2.08 1.20
CA ARG A 42 -1.88 2.99 0.71
C ARG A 42 -2.42 2.51 -0.65
N HIS A 43 -1.54 2.05 -1.53
CA HIS A 43 -1.90 1.47 -2.83
C HIS A 43 -2.67 0.17 -2.71
N SER A 44 -2.32 -0.71 -1.77
CA SER A 44 -3.05 -1.98 -1.60
C SER A 44 -4.51 -1.77 -1.16
N VAL A 45 -4.78 -0.75 -0.35
CA VAL A 45 -6.16 -0.36 0.02
C VAL A 45 -6.93 0.12 -1.20
N VAL A 46 -6.29 0.95 -2.06
CA VAL A 46 -6.90 1.46 -3.29
C VAL A 46 -7.22 0.31 -4.24
N TYR A 47 -6.25 -0.57 -4.47
CA TYR A 47 -6.41 -1.76 -5.30
C TYR A 47 -7.60 -2.60 -4.81
N ARG A 48 -7.71 -2.85 -3.50
CA ARG A 48 -8.85 -3.60 -2.96
C ARG A 48 -10.18 -2.89 -3.19
N MET A 49 -10.23 -1.57 -3.00
CA MET A 49 -11.44 -0.78 -3.24
C MET A 49 -11.86 -0.79 -4.71
N MET A 50 -10.90 -0.76 -5.65
CA MET A 50 -11.18 -0.83 -7.09
C MET A 50 -11.64 -2.23 -7.49
N THR A 51 -10.86 -3.26 -7.14
CA THR A 51 -11.04 -4.62 -7.67
C THR A 51 -12.14 -5.41 -6.98
N TYR A 52 -12.35 -5.22 -5.67
CA TYR A 52 -13.26 -6.07 -4.88
C TYR A 52 -14.49 -5.34 -4.36
N GLU A 53 -14.44 -4.01 -4.23
CA GLU A 53 -15.55 -3.21 -3.71
C GLU A 53 -16.27 -2.39 -4.79
N ASP A 54 -15.85 -2.53 -6.06
CA ASP A 54 -16.39 -1.84 -7.24
C ASP A 54 -16.55 -0.32 -7.02
N LYS A 55 -15.57 0.28 -6.33
CA LYS A 55 -15.59 1.71 -6.01
C LYS A 55 -14.94 2.51 -7.11
N HIS A 56 -15.54 3.64 -7.45
CA HIS A 56 -14.95 4.56 -8.41
C HIS A 56 -13.79 5.34 -7.77
N ILE A 57 -12.86 5.84 -8.59
CA ILE A 57 -11.71 6.64 -8.13
C ILE A 57 -12.14 7.86 -7.27
N TYR A 58 -13.35 8.36 -7.48
CA TYR A 58 -13.93 9.46 -6.71
C TYR A 58 -14.23 9.08 -5.24
N ASP A 59 -14.62 7.84 -4.96
CA ASP A 59 -14.87 7.36 -3.59
C ASP A 59 -13.57 7.23 -2.79
N MET A 60 -12.49 6.84 -3.46
CA MET A 60 -11.16 6.74 -2.85
C MET A 60 -10.62 8.11 -2.47
N LYS A 61 -10.89 9.16 -3.25
CA LYS A 61 -10.53 10.54 -2.89
C LYS A 61 -11.16 10.97 -1.57
N LYS A 62 -12.45 10.68 -1.38
CA LYS A 62 -13.15 11.00 -0.13
C LYS A 62 -12.57 10.22 1.05
N ARG A 63 -12.15 8.97 0.81
CA ARG A 63 -11.54 8.09 1.82
C ARG A 63 -10.11 8.49 2.19
N LEU A 64 -9.28 8.82 1.22
CA LEU A 64 -7.83 9.08 1.37
C LEU A 64 -7.49 10.56 1.52
N ARG A 65 -8.47 11.45 1.32
CA ARG A 65 -8.36 12.92 1.48
C ARG A 65 -7.26 13.54 0.62
N HIS A 66 -7.10 13.07 -0.63
CA HIS A 66 -6.23 13.75 -1.59
C HIS A 66 -6.82 15.13 -1.95
N VAL A 67 -6.00 16.18 -1.84
CA VAL A 67 -6.43 17.58 -2.02
C VAL A 67 -6.62 17.94 -3.51
N PRO A 68 -5.77 17.50 -4.47
CA PRO A 68 -6.04 17.66 -5.92
C PRO A 68 -6.44 16.36 -6.63
N LEU A 69 -7.29 16.49 -7.65
CA LEU A 69 -7.75 15.38 -8.53
C LEU A 69 -6.60 14.81 -9.38
N GLN A 70 -5.71 15.68 -9.85
CA GLN A 70 -4.56 15.34 -10.69
C GLN A 70 -3.59 14.37 -9.99
N THR A 71 -3.40 14.52 -8.67
CA THR A 71 -2.50 13.64 -7.92
C THR A 71 -3.05 12.22 -7.82
N THR A 72 -4.38 12.05 -7.79
CA THR A 72 -5.01 10.72 -7.75
C THR A 72 -4.93 10.06 -9.13
N ASP A 73 -5.22 10.81 -10.20
CA ASP A 73 -5.18 10.30 -11.57
C ASP A 73 -3.77 9.91 -12.02
N GLN A 74 -2.76 10.76 -11.74
CA GLN A 74 -1.36 10.42 -12.01
C GLN A 74 -0.86 9.23 -11.18
N ILE A 75 -1.27 9.14 -9.91
CA ILE A 75 -0.83 8.06 -9.03
C ILE A 75 -1.52 6.74 -9.37
N TYR A 76 -2.76 6.73 -9.85
CA TYR A 76 -3.55 5.50 -10.05
C TYR A 76 -3.83 5.14 -11.51
N SER A 77 -3.50 5.98 -12.49
CA SER A 77 -3.64 5.66 -13.94
C SER A 77 -2.89 4.39 -14.38
N HIS A 78 -1.95 3.89 -13.57
CA HIS A 78 -1.29 2.61 -13.83
C HIS A 78 -2.17 1.39 -13.53
N PHE A 79 -3.23 1.53 -12.72
CA PHE A 79 -4.19 0.44 -12.46
C PHE A 79 -5.12 0.16 -13.65
N ASP A 80 -5.34 1.13 -14.55
CA ASP A 80 -6.13 0.94 -15.78
C ASP A 80 -5.39 0.12 -16.87
N ARG A 81 -4.13 -0.24 -16.65
CA ARG A 81 -3.27 -0.93 -17.63
C ARG A 81 -3.07 -2.43 -17.37
N VAL A 82 -3.78 -3.02 -16.40
CA VAL A 82 -3.65 -4.44 -16.04
C VAL A 82 -4.84 -5.24 -16.59
#